data_AF-A0A931RR99-F1
#
_entry.id   AF-A0A931RR99-F1
#
_cell.length_a   1.000
_cell.length_b   1.000
_cell.length_c   1.000
_cell.angle_alpha   90.00
_cell.angle_beta   90.00
_cell.angle_gamma   90.00
#
_symmetry.space_group_name_H-M   'P 1'
#
loop_
_entity.id
_entity.type
_entity.pdbx_description
1 polymer ?
#
loop_
_entity_poly.entity_id
_entity_poly.type
_entity_poly.pdbx_seq_one_letter_code
_entity_poly.pdbx_strand_id
1 'polypeptide(L)' 'MQKKLVGILNDESTPVERVHLGLVYNFTGDCPEISIKETDKMKGELVGIKDLGEYIKKSKGIWARIVYKEYLSKLV' A
#
# COMPACT_ATOMS: atom_id res chain seq x y z
N MET A 1 -18.29 4.36 0.15
CA MET A 1 -16.94 3.95 0.58
C MET A 1 -17.02 2.77 1.56
N GLN A 2 -16.36 1.65 1.24
CA GLN A 2 -16.21 0.48 2.13
C GLN A 2 -14.80 0.45 2.72
N LYS A 3 -14.68 0.14 4.02
CA LYS A 3 -13.40 -0.09 4.72
C LYS A 3 -13.37 -1.52 5.23
N LYS A 4 -12.37 -2.31 4.83
CA LYS A 4 -12.18 -3.69 5.26
C LYS A 4 -10.79 -3.89 5.84
N LEU A 5 -10.68 -4.46 7.04
CA LEU A 5 -9.41 -4.98 7.57
C LEU A 5 -9.08 -6.25 6.78
N VAL A 6 -7.91 -6.27 6.12
CA VAL A 6 -7.51 -7.38 5.24
C VAL A 6 -6.33 -8.18 5.78
N GLY A 7 -5.66 -7.66 6.82
CA GLY A 7 -4.62 -8.40 7.50
C GLY A 7 -3.86 -7.58 8.53
N ILE A 8 -2.92 -8.26 9.16
CA ILE A 8 -1.94 -7.69 10.09
C ILE A 8 -0.57 -7.81 9.41
N LEU A 9 0.21 -6.74 9.44
CA LEU A 9 1.58 -6.71 8.96
C LEU A 9 2.51 -6.74 10.16
N ASN A 10 3.27 -7.83 10.29
CA ASN A 10 4.38 -7.93 11.23
C ASN A 10 5.65 -8.25 10.42
N ASP A 11 6.57 -7.29 10.33
CA ASP A 11 7.86 -7.48 9.66
C ASP A 11 8.99 -7.19 10.66
N GLU A 12 9.97 -8.07 10.73
CA GLU A 12 11.08 -7.98 11.69
C GLU A 12 12.44 -7.78 10.99
N SER A 13 12.41 -7.54 9.68
CA SER A 13 13.60 -7.48 8.81
C SER A 13 14.60 -6.38 9.19
N THR A 14 14.13 -5.33 9.86
CA THR A 14 14.88 -4.10 10.10
C THR A 14 14.57 -3.55 11.49
N PRO A 15 15.49 -2.79 12.14
CA PRO A 15 15.25 -2.23 13.48
C PRO A 15 13.97 -1.40 13.62
N VAL A 16 13.58 -0.66 12.57
CA VAL A 16 12.36 0.15 12.59
C VAL A 16 11.13 -0.75 12.53
N GLU A 17 11.14 -1.75 11.66
CA GLU A 17 10.01 -2.63 11.41
C GLU A 17 9.71 -3.51 12.62
N ARG A 18 10.75 -3.98 13.35
CA ARG A 18 10.61 -4.76 14.60
C ARG A 18 9.78 -4.12 15.71
N VAL A 19 9.61 -2.79 15.67
CA VAL A 19 8.85 -2.07 16.70
C VAL A 19 7.47 -1.62 16.21
N HIS A 20 7.02 -2.08 15.04
CA HIS A 20 5.71 -1.73 14.48
C HIS A 20 4.87 -2.96 14.15
N LEU A 21 3.64 -2.96 14.65
CA LEU A 21 2.58 -3.87 14.20
C LEU A 21 1.59 -3.09 13.33
N GLY A 22 1.53 -3.41 12.03
CA GLY A 22 0.67 -2.74 11.07
C GLY A 22 -0.71 -3.40 10.95
N LEU A 23 -1.76 -2.59 10.78
CA LEU A 23 -3.08 -3.05 10.35
C LEU A 23 -3.31 -2.62 8.90
N VAL A 24 -3.58 -3.58 8.03
CA VAL A 24 -3.76 -3.31 6.60
C VAL A 24 -5.25 -3.19 6.31
N TYR A 25 -5.67 -2.01 5.83
CA TYR A 25 -7.04 -1.74 5.42
C TYR A 25 -7.14 -1.58 3.91
N ASN A 26 -8.13 -2.25 3.31
CA ASN A 26 -8.54 -1.98 1.94
C ASN A 26 -9.73 -1.01 1.94
N PHE A 27 -9.61 0.04 1.14
CA PHE A 27 -10.68 1.02 0.92
C PHE A 27 -11.19 0.87 -0.51
N THR A 28 -12.50 0.71 -0.65
CA THR A 28 -13.17 0.67 -1.96
C THR A 28 -14.14 1.84 -2.05
N GLY A 29 -13.94 2.66 -3.08
CA GLY A 29 -14.77 3.79 -3.41
C GLY A 29 -15.28 3.69 -4.84
N ASP A 30 -16.14 4.64 -5.18
CA ASP A 30 -16.85 4.79 -6.45
C ASP A 30 -16.38 6.01 -7.26
N CYS A 31 -15.51 6.84 -6.68
CA CYS A 31 -14.96 8.03 -7.32
C CYS A 31 -13.41 8.01 -7.34
N PRO A 32 -12.75 8.26 -8.50
CA PRO A 32 -11.30 8.37 -8.59
C PRO A 32 -10.77 9.76 -8.17
N GLU A 33 -11.61 10.67 -7.70
CA GLU A 33 -11.19 11.99 -7.22
C GLU A 33 -10.48 11.89 -5.86
N ILE A 34 -9.20 11.53 -5.90
CA ILE A 34 -8.32 11.42 -4.73
C ILE A 34 -7.17 12.40 -4.91
N SER A 35 -6.91 13.22 -3.89
CA SER A 35 -5.83 14.21 -3.89
C SER A 35 -4.91 14.05 -2.67
N ILE A 36 -3.63 14.35 -2.88
CA ILE A 36 -2.65 14.42 -1.80
C ILE A 36 -2.79 15.78 -1.11
N LYS A 37 -2.76 15.77 0.23
CA LYS A 37 -2.84 16.99 1.04
C LYS A 37 -1.49 17.71 1.15
N GLU A 38 -0.40 16.97 1.31
CA GLU A 38 0.97 17.50 1.51
C GLU A 38 1.75 17.47 0.18
N THR A 39 1.33 18.30 -0.76
CA THR A 39 1.87 18.32 -2.14
C THR A 39 3.28 18.91 -2.25
N ASP A 40 3.73 19.62 -1.21
CA ASP A 40 5.09 20.15 -1.07
C ASP A 40 6.12 19.04 -0.81
N LYS A 41 5.70 17.96 -0.13
CA LYS A 41 6.57 16.83 0.23
C LYS A 41 6.37 15.61 -0.65
N MET A 42 5.17 15.42 -1.18
CA MET A 42 4.77 14.16 -1.81
C MET A 42 4.03 14.39 -3.12
N LYS A 43 4.22 13.42 -4.02
CA LYS A 43 3.47 13.26 -5.26
C LYS A 43 2.86 11.87 -5.28
N GLY A 44 1.81 11.70 -6.08
CA GLY A 44 1.14 10.42 -6.23
C GLY A 44 0.02 10.53 -7.25
N GLU A 45 -0.40 9.36 -7.69
CA GLU A 45 -1.32 9.15 -8.79
C GLU A 45 -2.11 7.86 -8.54
N LEU A 46 -3.25 7.73 -9.20
CA LEU A 46 -3.96 6.46 -9.23
C LEU A 46 -3.36 5.58 -10.32
N VAL A 47 -3.02 4.35 -9.95
CA VAL A 47 -2.39 3.37 -10.82
C VAL A 47 -3.28 2.14 -10.91
N GLY A 48 -3.41 1.60 -12.12
CA GLY A 48 -4.07 0.32 -12.34
C GLY A 48 -3.34 -0.82 -11.63
N ILE A 49 -4.09 -1.76 -11.05
CA ILE A 49 -3.51 -2.87 -10.28
C ILE A 49 -2.54 -3.74 -11.10
N LYS A 50 -2.77 -3.83 -12.42
CA LYS A 50 -1.92 -4.55 -13.37
C LYS A 50 -0.54 -3.89 -13.54
N ASP A 51 -0.48 -2.56 -13.45
CA ASP A 51 0.75 -1.79 -13.64
C ASP A 51 1.52 -1.60 -12.34
N LEU A 52 0.86 -1.82 -11.18
CA LEU A 52 1.42 -1.59 -9.85
C LEU A 52 2.72 -2.38 -9.59
N GLY A 53 2.90 -3.53 -10.23
CA GLY A 53 4.12 -4.33 -10.09
C GLY A 53 5.41 -3.57 -10.44
N GLU A 54 5.37 -2.72 -11.48
CA GLU A 54 6.52 -1.92 -11.90
C GLU A 54 6.86 -0.81 -10.90
N TYR A 55 5.85 -0.23 -10.26
CA TYR A 55 6.03 0.76 -9.20
C TYR A 55 6.62 0.12 -7.93
N ILE A 56 6.13 -1.06 -7.56
CA ILE A 56 6.60 -1.79 -6.37
C ILE A 56 8.06 -2.21 -6.51
N LYS A 57 8.52 -2.60 -7.71
CA LYS A 57 9.94 -2.89 -7.97
C LYS A 57 10.86 -1.70 -7.68
N LYS A 58 10.39 -0.48 -7.92
CA LYS A 58 11.14 0.77 -7.67
C LYS A 58 11.02 1.26 -6.22
N SER A 59 10.08 0.71 -5.45
CA SER A 59 9.84 1.11 -4.06
C SER A 59 10.94 0.60 -3.13
N LYS A 60 11.43 1.49 -2.26
CA LYS A 60 12.35 1.15 -1.18
C LYS A 60 11.64 0.64 0.08
N GLY A 61 10.32 0.83 0.18
CA GLY A 61 9.54 0.47 1.36
C GLY A 61 9.18 -1.02 1.40
N ILE A 62 9.61 -1.72 2.44
CA ILE A 62 9.38 -3.17 2.59
C ILE A 62 7.91 -3.51 2.78
N TRP A 63 7.16 -2.70 3.53
CA TRP A 63 5.73 -2.94 3.79
C TRP A 63 4.88 -2.90 2.52
N ALA A 64 5.13 -1.92 1.63
CA ALA A 64 4.43 -1.84 0.35
C ALA A 64 4.66 -3.10 -0.51
N ARG A 65 5.89 -3.64 -0.50
CA ARG A 65 6.23 -4.88 -1.20
C ARG A 65 5.52 -6.10 -0.61
N ILE A 66 5.43 -6.19 0.72
CA ILE A 66 4.70 -7.26 1.42
C ILE A 66 3.21 -7.19 1.09
N VAL A 67 2.57 -6.03 1.23
CA VAL A 67 1.14 -5.86 0.93
C VAL A 67 0.85 -6.15 -0.54
N TYR A 68 1.72 -5.73 -1.46
CA TYR A 68 1.59 -6.08 -2.86
C TYR A 68 1.64 -7.58 -3.09
N LYS A 69 2.69 -8.25 -2.60
CA LYS A 69 2.90 -9.69 -2.80
C LYS A 69 1.79 -10.53 -2.16
N GLU A 70 1.36 -10.18 -0.95
CA GLU A 70 0.48 -11.03 -0.16
C GLU A 70 -1.01 -10.74 -0.34
N TYR A 71 -1.37 -9.54 -0.83
CA TYR A 71 -2.76 -9.13 -0.99
C TYR A 71 -3.06 -8.59 -2.41
N LEU A 72 -2.42 -7.50 -2.83
CA LEU A 72 -2.85 -6.79 -4.05
C LEU A 72 -2.63 -7.60 -5.34
N SER A 73 -1.53 -8.34 -5.45
CA SER A 73 -1.23 -9.16 -6.65
C SER A 73 -2.23 -10.29 -6.88
N LYS A 74 -2.98 -10.68 -5.83
CA LYS A 74 -3.97 -11.77 -5.85
C LYS A 74 -5.39 -11.30 -6.18
N LEU A 75 -5.59 -9.99 -6.37
CA LEU A 75 -6.87 -9.39 -6.74
C LEU A 75 -7.08 -9.33 -8.27
N VAL A 76 -6.10 -9.79 -9.05
CA VAL A 76 -6.08 -9.76 -10.51
C VAL A 76 -6.23 -11.17 -11.07
#